data_AF-A0A2C9L714-F1
#
_entry.id   AF-A0A2C9L714-F1
#
_cell.length_a   1.000
_cell.length_b   1.000
_cell.length_c   1.000
_cell.angle_alpha   90.00
_cell.angle_beta   90.00
_cell.angle_gamma   90.00
#
_symmetry.space_group_name_H-M   'P 1'
#
loop_
_entity.id
_entity.type
_entity.pdbx_description
1 polymer ?
#
loop_
_entity_poly.entity_id
_entity_poly.type
_entity_poly.pdbx_seq_one_letter_code
_entity_poly.pdbx_strand_id
1 'polypeptide(L)'
;MSDFPAYIFMSLISDRESKGMGGCQKFLHIVSFLFLLGNNVADFISDWLFYAEVKGIGKGIVYGEPDQVAVWALLAFCIIGTITFILEIVNLWWESFRKNAWIDSDLLSAVVIWIEDIPQVIISFCLILCREEPISVFQLVKASVIITGIFIRILVSLVKYCNKDAIRSHHHVKFKVCIMLGMIFEAAFALAIFVLTQTERNGSGTVSFRVPTTIIDDQLDDQRYFGNVSIFASHVYFFNQGQLDQDKNDSVVNWIRLTTINKLRSSPNKELEFKIQFEEVANVLKMAIWEKLPSWTLVVCYNVDISIPSIQNVTNTTCAATNYFNDPVNAFIKFRYEEPSSMFKKNVLGEIYANMKLNQSGQCTPYSDYRSTIEESLRDQVNMTLHYYRNNLSLLPSDTNHMKHNGTQDPTFFRNIKSDMTDVSEIWRTGWMECEATGQVGPVLDQRMELDCSMT
;
A
#
# COMPACT_ATOMS: atom_id res chain seq x y z
N MET A 1 8.99 -68.20 -13.53
CA MET A 1 8.37 -68.91 -14.66
C MET A 1 6.89 -68.62 -14.59
N SER A 2 6.23 -67.90 -15.49
CA SER A 2 6.56 -67.25 -16.77
C SER A 2 5.23 -66.59 -17.13
N ASP A 3 5.14 -65.26 -17.11
CA ASP A 3 5.26 -64.37 -18.27
C ASP A 3 3.92 -64.00 -18.92
N PHE A 4 3.82 -62.68 -19.10
CA PHE A 4 2.91 -61.84 -19.87
C PHE A 4 2.45 -62.42 -21.23
N PRO A 5 1.29 -61.98 -21.78
CA PRO A 5 1.33 -60.79 -22.62
C PRO A 5 0.08 -59.89 -22.55
N ALA A 6 0.28 -58.67 -22.05
CA ALA A 6 -0.61 -57.51 -22.22
C ALA A 6 -0.23 -56.63 -23.45
N TYR A 7 0.40 -57.20 -24.48
CA TYR A 7 1.01 -56.44 -25.59
C TYR A 7 0.47 -56.85 -26.96
N ILE A 8 -0.85 -56.82 -27.20
CA ILE A 8 -1.36 -57.03 -28.57
C ILE A 8 -2.45 -56.03 -29.00
N PHE A 9 -3.14 -55.33 -28.09
CA PHE A 9 -4.18 -54.36 -28.50
C PHE A 9 -3.70 -52.91 -28.70
N MET A 10 -2.41 -52.63 -28.44
CA MET A 10 -1.82 -51.29 -28.55
C MET A 10 -1.09 -51.02 -29.88
N SER A 11 -1.03 -52.01 -30.79
CA SER A 11 -0.32 -51.88 -32.08
C SER A 11 -1.27 -51.73 -33.29
N LEU A 12 -2.50 -52.23 -33.20
CA LEU A 12 -3.40 -52.31 -34.38
C LEU A 12 -4.41 -51.16 -34.53
N ILE A 13 -4.45 -50.20 -33.60
CA ILE A 13 -5.20 -48.93 -33.73
C ILE A 13 -4.24 -47.77 -34.07
N SER A 14 -2.93 -48.01 -34.10
CA SER A 14 -1.92 -47.01 -34.50
C SER A 14 -1.77 -46.88 -36.03
N ASP A 15 -2.16 -47.89 -36.81
CA ASP A 15 -1.79 -47.97 -38.24
C ASP A 15 -2.93 -47.80 -39.25
N ARG A 16 -4.19 -47.71 -38.83
CA ARG A 16 -5.32 -47.63 -39.78
C ARG A 16 -5.97 -46.28 -39.99
N GLU A 17 -5.63 -45.26 -39.19
CA GLU A 17 -6.17 -43.90 -39.38
C GLU A 17 -5.12 -42.79 -39.31
N SER A 18 -3.84 -43.13 -39.49
CA SER A 18 -2.81 -42.16 -39.92
C SER A 18 -2.86 -41.91 -41.44
N LYS A 19 -4.04 -41.99 -42.05
CA LYS A 19 -4.28 -41.58 -43.44
C LYS A 19 -5.19 -40.38 -43.42
N GLY A 20 -4.59 -39.18 -43.37
CA GLY A 20 -5.34 -37.94 -43.59
C GLY A 20 -4.85 -36.67 -42.90
N MET A 21 -3.71 -36.66 -42.21
CA MET A 21 -3.11 -35.40 -41.73
C MET A 21 -1.63 -35.36 -42.10
N GLY A 22 -1.25 -34.42 -42.98
CA GLY A 22 0.14 -34.20 -43.38
C GLY A 22 1.03 -33.86 -42.18
N GLY A 23 2.34 -34.14 -42.25
CA GLY A 23 3.29 -33.89 -41.15
C GLY A 23 3.24 -32.48 -40.58
N CYS A 24 2.97 -31.47 -41.43
CA CYS A 24 2.76 -30.08 -41.02
C CYS A 24 1.53 -29.88 -40.12
N GLN A 25 0.44 -30.63 -40.36
CA GLN A 25 -0.80 -30.53 -39.59
C GLN A 25 -0.67 -31.20 -38.22
N LYS A 26 0.06 -32.32 -38.12
CA LYS A 26 0.40 -32.95 -36.83
C LYS A 26 1.31 -32.05 -36.00
N PHE A 27 2.30 -31.43 -36.62
CA PHE A 27 3.19 -30.46 -35.97
C PHE A 27 2.43 -29.25 -35.42
N LEU A 28 1.58 -28.62 -36.23
CA LEU A 28 0.76 -27.48 -35.81
C LEU A 28 -0.19 -27.82 -34.65
N HIS A 29 -0.74 -29.03 -34.64
CA HIS A 29 -1.61 -29.49 -33.56
C HIS A 29 -0.85 -29.65 -32.22
N ILE A 30 0.35 -30.26 -32.25
CA ILE A 30 1.21 -30.41 -31.06
C ILE A 30 1.66 -29.06 -30.54
N VAL A 31 2.07 -28.14 -31.44
CA VAL A 31 2.48 -26.80 -31.06
C VAL A 31 1.33 -26.03 -30.42
N SER A 32 0.13 -26.06 -31.00
CA SER A 32 -1.06 -25.40 -30.44
C SER A 32 -1.42 -25.95 -29.06
N PHE A 33 -1.33 -27.26 -28.86
CA PHE A 33 -1.52 -27.90 -27.56
C PHE A 33 -0.52 -27.40 -26.51
N LEU A 34 0.77 -27.32 -26.85
CA LEU A 34 1.80 -26.84 -25.93
C LEU A 34 1.61 -25.36 -25.55
N PHE A 35 1.22 -24.52 -26.51
CA PHE A 35 0.93 -23.11 -26.24
C PHE A 35 -0.29 -22.93 -25.33
N LEU A 36 -1.38 -23.67 -25.56
CA LEU A 36 -2.57 -23.62 -24.71
C LEU A 36 -2.27 -24.12 -23.28
N LEU A 37 -1.56 -25.25 -23.17
CA LEU A 37 -1.16 -25.78 -21.86
C LEU A 37 -0.25 -24.80 -21.12
N GLY A 38 0.74 -24.22 -21.82
CA GLY A 38 1.66 -23.24 -21.24
C GLY A 38 0.93 -21.98 -20.77
N ASN A 39 -0.02 -21.48 -21.55
CA ASN A 39 -0.83 -20.32 -21.18
C ASN A 39 -1.68 -20.60 -19.94
N ASN A 40 -2.36 -21.75 -19.89
CA ASN A 40 -3.19 -22.13 -18.74
C ASN A 40 -2.37 -22.31 -17.46
N VAL A 41 -1.16 -22.87 -17.57
CA VAL A 41 -0.25 -22.98 -16.41
C VAL A 41 0.24 -21.60 -15.97
N ALA A 42 0.59 -20.72 -16.91
CA ALA A 42 1.02 -19.36 -16.58
C ALA A 42 -0.09 -18.56 -15.90
N ASP A 43 -1.32 -18.72 -16.37
CA ASP A 43 -2.50 -18.06 -15.81
C ASP A 43 -2.81 -18.54 -14.39
N PHE A 44 -2.85 -19.86 -14.18
CA PHE A 44 -2.98 -20.48 -12.85
C PHE A 44 -1.92 -19.98 -11.87
N ILE A 45 -0.65 -19.92 -12.29
CA ILE A 45 0.44 -19.41 -11.45
C ILE A 45 0.24 -17.93 -11.15
N SER A 46 -0.13 -17.14 -12.17
CA SER A 46 -0.34 -15.70 -12.05
C SER A 46 -1.46 -15.35 -11.09
N ASP A 47 -2.53 -16.14 -11.04
CA ASP A 47 -3.65 -15.97 -10.12
C ASP A 47 -3.24 -16.10 -8.66
N TRP A 48 -2.52 -17.18 -8.34
CA TRP A 48 -2.05 -17.42 -6.98
C TRP A 48 -0.98 -16.41 -6.56
N LEU A 49 -0.11 -15.99 -7.48
CA LEU A 49 0.87 -14.93 -7.22
C LEU A 49 0.18 -13.59 -6.94
N PHE A 50 -0.83 -13.24 -7.75
CA PHE A 50 -1.61 -12.02 -7.54
C PHE A 50 -2.33 -12.03 -6.18
N TYR A 51 -2.98 -13.14 -5.82
CA TYR A 51 -3.58 -13.29 -4.49
C TYR A 51 -2.56 -13.19 -3.35
N ALA A 52 -1.42 -13.89 -3.48
CA ALA A 52 -0.37 -13.88 -2.46
C ALA A 52 0.18 -12.47 -2.20
N GLU A 53 0.33 -11.68 -3.26
CA GLU A 53 0.74 -10.28 -3.15
C GLU A 53 -0.34 -9.43 -2.50
N VAL A 54 -1.59 -9.45 -3.00
CA VAL A 54 -2.67 -8.63 -2.43
C VAL A 54 -2.87 -8.94 -0.95
N LYS A 55 -2.78 -10.21 -0.55
CA LYS A 55 -2.82 -10.62 0.86
C LYS A 55 -1.58 -10.20 1.66
N GLY A 56 -0.43 -10.12 1.01
CA GLY A 56 0.85 -9.74 1.60
C GLY A 56 1.03 -8.24 1.79
N ILE A 57 0.17 -7.41 1.18
CA ILE A 57 0.16 -5.97 1.40
C ILE A 57 -0.24 -5.68 2.85
N GLY A 58 0.68 -5.09 3.59
CA GLY A 58 0.52 -4.70 4.97
C GLY A 58 0.09 -3.24 5.12
N LYS A 59 0.16 -2.77 6.36
CA LYS A 59 -0.11 -1.37 6.71
C LYS A 59 1.15 -0.55 6.48
N GLY A 60 0.98 0.60 5.84
CA GLY A 60 1.98 1.65 5.73
C GLY A 60 1.36 3.02 5.97
N ILE A 61 2.18 4.06 5.74
CA ILE A 61 1.82 5.45 6.06
C ILE A 61 0.57 5.91 5.29
N VAL A 62 0.60 5.80 3.95
CA VAL A 62 -0.50 6.25 3.08
C VAL A 62 -1.42 5.10 2.69
N TYR A 63 -0.83 3.93 2.47
CA TYR A 63 -1.49 2.75 1.97
C TYR A 63 -1.70 1.75 3.10
N GLY A 64 -2.95 1.41 3.37
CA GLY A 64 -3.32 0.39 4.35
C GLY A 64 -3.47 -1.00 3.75
N GLU A 65 -3.98 -1.90 4.58
CA GLU A 65 -4.42 -3.22 4.12
C GLU A 65 -5.55 -3.07 3.09
N PRO A 66 -5.57 -3.88 2.02
CA PRO A 66 -6.70 -3.89 1.10
C PRO A 66 -7.99 -4.31 1.80
N ASP A 67 -9.13 -3.94 1.22
CA ASP A 67 -10.44 -4.37 1.72
C ASP A 67 -10.49 -5.90 1.82
N GLN A 68 -10.77 -6.39 3.03
CA GLN A 68 -10.84 -7.81 3.33
C GLN A 68 -11.87 -8.51 2.44
N VAL A 69 -12.96 -7.84 2.06
CA VAL A 69 -13.96 -8.41 1.13
C VAL A 69 -13.33 -8.70 -0.23
N ALA A 70 -12.52 -7.79 -0.77
CA ALA A 70 -11.82 -7.99 -2.03
C ALA A 70 -10.77 -9.12 -1.92
N VAL A 71 -10.04 -9.22 -0.80
CA VAL A 71 -9.07 -10.30 -0.55
C VAL A 71 -9.76 -11.66 -0.51
N TRP A 72 -10.88 -11.79 0.20
CA TRP A 72 -11.64 -13.03 0.29
C TRP A 72 -12.31 -13.40 -1.03
N ALA A 73 -12.83 -12.42 -1.77
CA ALA A 73 -13.36 -12.63 -3.11
C ALA A 73 -12.28 -13.17 -4.05
N LEU A 74 -11.08 -12.56 -4.02
CA LEU A 74 -9.95 -13.01 -4.84
C LEU A 74 -9.55 -14.46 -4.50
N LEU A 75 -9.48 -14.81 -3.21
CA LEU A 75 -9.24 -16.20 -2.79
C LEU A 75 -10.30 -17.16 -3.36
N ALA A 76 -11.59 -16.80 -3.26
CA ALA A 76 -12.67 -17.62 -3.77
C ALA A 76 -12.53 -17.84 -5.28
N PHE A 77 -12.21 -16.79 -6.05
CA PHE A 77 -11.98 -16.91 -7.48
C PHE A 77 -10.71 -17.71 -7.83
N CYS A 78 -9.63 -17.64 -7.04
CA CYS A 78 -8.45 -18.50 -7.26
C CYS A 78 -8.75 -19.99 -6.99
N ILE A 79 -9.64 -20.29 -6.03
CA ILE A 79 -10.10 -21.67 -5.77
C ILE A 79 -10.94 -22.17 -6.94
N ILE A 80 -11.89 -21.36 -7.41
CA ILE A 80 -12.69 -21.67 -8.60
C ILE A 80 -11.75 -21.88 -9.80
N GLY A 81 -10.77 -20.99 -9.96
CA GLY A 81 -9.76 -21.06 -11.02
C GLY A 81 -8.91 -22.32 -11.00
N THR A 82 -8.59 -22.81 -9.80
CA THR A 82 -7.91 -24.09 -9.64
C THR A 82 -8.77 -25.26 -10.14
N ILE A 83 -10.09 -25.21 -9.91
CA ILE A 83 -11.02 -26.25 -10.35
C ILE A 83 -11.20 -26.20 -11.86
N THR A 84 -11.43 -25.03 -12.44
CA THR A 84 -11.57 -24.82 -13.90
C THR A 84 -10.27 -25.18 -14.64
N PHE A 85 -9.10 -24.81 -14.12
CA PHE A 85 -7.79 -25.22 -14.65
C PHE A 85 -7.66 -26.75 -14.75
N ILE A 86 -8.03 -27.49 -13.69
CA ILE A 86 -8.01 -28.97 -13.71
C ILE A 86 -8.98 -29.49 -14.78
N LEU A 87 -10.18 -28.92 -14.87
CA LEU A 87 -11.17 -29.30 -15.88
C LEU A 87 -10.65 -29.03 -17.30
N GLU A 88 -10.00 -27.90 -17.53
CA GLU A 88 -9.41 -27.53 -18.82
C GLU A 88 -8.27 -28.46 -19.21
N ILE A 89 -7.36 -28.80 -18.30
CA ILE A 89 -6.28 -29.76 -18.58
C ILE A 89 -6.85 -31.15 -18.90
N VAL A 90 -7.82 -31.62 -18.12
CA VAL A 90 -8.46 -32.93 -18.36
C VAL A 90 -9.18 -32.92 -19.70
N ASN A 91 -9.90 -31.84 -20.03
CA ASN A 91 -10.64 -31.73 -21.29
C ASN A 91 -9.68 -31.64 -22.48
N LEU A 92 -8.62 -30.83 -22.38
CA LEU A 92 -7.57 -30.68 -23.40
C LEU A 92 -6.84 -32.00 -23.64
N TRP A 93 -6.50 -32.73 -22.57
CA TRP A 93 -5.91 -34.07 -22.67
C TRP A 93 -6.85 -35.03 -23.40
N TRP A 94 -8.12 -35.04 -23.02
CA TRP A 94 -9.10 -35.96 -23.58
C TRP A 94 -9.41 -35.64 -25.05
N GLU A 95 -9.53 -34.37 -25.43
CA GLU A 95 -9.69 -33.92 -26.81
C GLU A 95 -8.48 -34.33 -27.67
N SER A 96 -7.26 -34.12 -27.15
CA SER A 96 -6.03 -34.37 -27.90
C SER A 96 -5.73 -35.88 -28.09
N PHE A 97 -6.03 -36.72 -27.10
CA PHE A 97 -5.70 -38.16 -27.14
C PHE A 97 -6.88 -39.08 -27.50
N ARG A 98 -8.13 -38.69 -27.23
CA ARG A 98 -9.33 -39.52 -27.49
C ARG A 98 -10.27 -38.95 -28.56
N LYS A 99 -9.90 -37.84 -29.21
CA LYS A 99 -10.64 -37.17 -30.30
C LYS A 99 -12.06 -36.68 -29.99
N ASN A 100 -12.55 -36.86 -28.76
CA ASN A 100 -13.87 -36.39 -28.30
C ASN A 100 -13.69 -35.65 -26.98
N ALA A 101 -14.02 -34.36 -26.86
CA ALA A 101 -13.94 -33.66 -25.58
C ALA A 101 -14.85 -34.31 -24.51
N TRP A 102 -14.44 -34.26 -23.24
CA TRP A 102 -15.26 -34.76 -22.13
C TRP A 102 -16.42 -33.80 -21.82
N ILE A 103 -16.14 -32.50 -21.90
CA ILE A 103 -17.10 -31.39 -21.80
C ILE A 103 -16.97 -30.55 -23.06
N ASP A 104 -18.07 -29.95 -23.53
CA ASP A 104 -18.01 -29.01 -24.67
C ASP A 104 -16.97 -27.92 -24.38
N SER A 105 -15.93 -27.86 -25.22
CA SER A 105 -14.80 -26.96 -25.07
C SER A 105 -15.24 -25.49 -25.10
N ASP A 106 -16.24 -25.16 -25.92
CA ASP A 106 -16.81 -23.81 -25.99
C ASP A 106 -17.55 -23.44 -24.69
N LEU A 107 -18.25 -24.41 -24.06
CA LEU A 107 -18.95 -24.18 -22.79
C LEU A 107 -17.96 -23.99 -21.64
N LEU A 108 -16.92 -24.83 -21.57
CA LEU A 108 -15.90 -24.77 -20.53
C LEU A 108 -15.13 -23.44 -20.60
N SER A 109 -14.72 -23.02 -21.80
CA SER A 109 -14.07 -21.72 -21.98
C SER A 109 -14.98 -20.54 -21.65
N ALA A 110 -16.28 -20.62 -21.93
CA ALA A 110 -17.23 -19.58 -21.53
C ALA A 110 -17.35 -19.48 -19.99
N VAL A 111 -17.31 -20.61 -19.30
CA VAL A 111 -17.35 -20.66 -17.82
C VAL A 111 -16.10 -20.04 -17.22
N VAL A 112 -14.92 -20.38 -17.73
CA VAL A 112 -13.62 -19.81 -17.29
C VAL A 112 -13.65 -18.30 -17.42
N ILE A 113 -13.90 -17.78 -18.63
CA ILE A 113 -13.94 -16.33 -18.91
C ILE A 113 -14.88 -15.58 -17.96
N TRP A 114 -16.12 -16.05 -17.81
CA TRP A 114 -17.14 -15.28 -17.10
C TRP A 114 -17.14 -15.46 -15.57
N ILE A 115 -16.67 -16.61 -15.06
CA ILE A 115 -16.74 -16.93 -13.63
C ILE A 115 -15.38 -16.77 -12.94
N GLU A 116 -14.28 -16.92 -13.67
CA GLU A 116 -12.93 -16.82 -13.14
C GLU A 116 -12.25 -15.52 -13.61
N ASP A 117 -12.03 -15.37 -14.92
CA ASP A 117 -11.16 -14.32 -15.47
C ASP A 117 -11.75 -12.91 -15.26
N ILE A 118 -13.00 -12.69 -15.69
CA ILE A 118 -13.67 -11.38 -15.62
C ILE A 118 -13.72 -10.85 -14.17
N PRO A 119 -14.23 -11.59 -13.16
CA PRO A 119 -14.27 -11.10 -11.79
C PRO A 119 -12.88 -10.72 -11.24
N GLN A 120 -11.85 -11.53 -11.50
CA GLN A 120 -10.51 -11.26 -11.01
C GLN A 120 -9.88 -10.04 -11.71
N VAL A 121 -10.10 -9.87 -13.02
CA VAL A 121 -9.64 -8.71 -13.79
C VAL A 121 -10.35 -7.43 -13.31
N ILE A 122 -11.64 -7.49 -13.00
CA ILE A 122 -12.38 -6.36 -12.42
C ILE A 122 -11.80 -5.97 -11.05
N ILE A 123 -11.54 -6.95 -10.17
CA ILE A 123 -10.91 -6.68 -8.86
C ILE A 123 -9.54 -6.02 -9.06
N SER A 124 -8.72 -6.55 -9.96
CA SER A 124 -7.40 -6.00 -10.29
C SER A 124 -7.49 -4.56 -10.78
N PHE A 125 -8.43 -4.27 -11.68
CA PHE A 125 -8.67 -2.92 -12.19
C PHE A 125 -9.13 -1.95 -11.11
N CYS A 126 -10.07 -2.35 -10.24
CA CYS A 126 -10.52 -1.53 -9.11
C CYS A 126 -9.36 -1.23 -8.14
N LEU A 127 -8.49 -2.21 -7.87
CA LEU A 127 -7.31 -1.99 -7.03
C LEU A 127 -6.35 -0.98 -7.64
N ILE A 128 -6.09 -1.02 -8.95
CA ILE A 128 -5.24 -0.04 -9.65
C ILE A 128 -5.86 1.36 -9.66
N LEU A 129 -7.19 1.45 -9.80
CA LEU A 129 -7.88 2.72 -9.77
C LEU A 129 -7.80 3.42 -8.41
N CYS A 130 -7.77 2.66 -7.31
CA CYS A 130 -7.69 3.22 -5.96
C CYS A 130 -6.29 3.24 -5.35
N ARG A 131 -5.36 2.39 -5.79
CA ARG A 131 -4.01 2.35 -5.28
C ARG A 131 -3.05 2.70 -6.40
N GLU A 132 -2.38 3.84 -6.24
CA GLU A 132 -1.33 4.35 -7.12
C GLU A 132 -0.02 3.55 -6.99
N GLU A 133 -0.10 2.30 -6.52
CA GLU A 133 1.08 1.49 -6.22
C GLU A 133 1.96 1.38 -7.47
N PRO A 134 3.29 1.50 -7.30
CA PRO A 134 4.17 1.17 -8.39
C PRO A 134 3.96 -0.33 -8.59
N ILE A 135 3.43 -0.69 -9.75
CA ILE A 135 3.54 -2.00 -10.38
C ILE A 135 3.56 -3.16 -9.37
N SER A 136 2.38 -3.75 -9.11
CA SER A 136 2.38 -5.17 -8.84
C SER A 136 2.91 -5.84 -10.11
N VAL A 137 4.13 -6.39 -10.04
CA VAL A 137 4.72 -7.16 -11.14
C VAL A 137 3.76 -8.28 -11.55
N PHE A 138 3.02 -8.83 -10.59
CA PHE A 138 2.08 -9.92 -10.81
C PHE A 138 0.81 -9.47 -11.54
N GLN A 139 0.29 -8.26 -11.31
CA GLN A 139 -0.82 -7.70 -12.10
C GLN A 139 -0.42 -7.48 -13.57
N LEU A 140 0.80 -7.00 -13.82
CA LEU A 140 1.31 -6.80 -15.18
C LEU A 140 1.57 -8.15 -15.88
N VAL A 141 2.14 -9.12 -15.16
CA VAL A 141 2.30 -10.49 -15.66
C VAL A 141 0.94 -11.08 -16.02
N LYS A 142 -0.07 -10.94 -15.14
CA LYS A 142 -1.43 -11.40 -15.40
C LYS A 142 -2.03 -10.77 -16.65
N ALA A 143 -1.99 -9.44 -16.75
CA ALA A 143 -2.48 -8.74 -17.94
C ALA A 143 -1.77 -9.22 -19.22
N SER A 144 -0.46 -9.47 -19.15
CA SER A 144 0.34 -9.98 -20.27
C SER A 144 -0.04 -11.42 -20.66
N VAL A 145 -0.29 -12.29 -19.68
CA VAL A 145 -0.76 -13.66 -19.90
C VAL A 145 -2.14 -13.65 -20.57
N ILE A 146 -3.08 -12.82 -20.08
CA ILE A 146 -4.42 -12.68 -20.67
C ILE A 146 -4.32 -12.22 -22.14
N ILE A 147 -3.54 -11.17 -22.43
CA ILE A 147 -3.35 -10.67 -23.80
C ILE A 147 -2.76 -11.76 -24.70
N THR A 148 -1.77 -12.50 -24.20
CA THR A 148 -1.14 -13.61 -24.93
C THR A 148 -2.12 -14.74 -25.20
N GLY A 149 -2.93 -15.11 -24.20
CA GLY A 149 -3.97 -16.13 -24.30
C GLY A 149 -5.02 -15.77 -25.35
N ILE A 150 -5.49 -14.51 -25.37
CA ILE A 150 -6.43 -14.01 -26.38
C ILE A 150 -5.82 -14.11 -27.79
N PHE A 151 -4.55 -13.74 -27.94
CA PHE A 151 -3.86 -13.84 -29.23
C PHE A 151 -3.76 -15.29 -29.72
N ILE A 152 -3.42 -16.23 -28.82
CA ILE A 152 -3.39 -17.67 -29.13
C ILE A 152 -4.78 -18.17 -29.56
N ARG A 153 -5.84 -17.81 -28.81
CA ARG A 153 -7.23 -18.21 -29.13
C ARG A 153 -7.70 -17.68 -30.50
N ILE A 154 -7.31 -16.45 -30.86
CA ILE A 154 -7.58 -15.88 -32.20
C ILE A 154 -6.83 -16.68 -33.29
N LEU A 155 -5.54 -16.96 -33.10
CA LEU A 155 -4.75 -17.74 -34.07
C LEU A 155 -5.32 -19.13 -34.29
N VAL A 156 -5.68 -19.85 -33.22
CA VAL A 156 -6.30 -21.18 -33.31
C VAL A 156 -7.63 -21.11 -34.05
N SER A 157 -8.44 -20.08 -33.79
CA SER A 157 -9.72 -19.87 -34.47
C SER A 157 -9.55 -19.59 -35.97
N LEU A 158 -8.57 -18.78 -36.36
CA LEU A 158 -8.24 -18.51 -37.76
C LEU A 158 -7.78 -19.77 -38.50
N VAL A 159 -6.92 -20.58 -37.87
CA VAL A 159 -6.46 -21.87 -38.44
C VAL A 159 -7.64 -22.83 -38.64
N LYS A 160 -8.55 -22.90 -37.66
CA LYS A 160 -9.78 -23.72 -37.77
C LYS A 160 -10.72 -23.19 -38.87
N TYR A 161 -10.85 -21.87 -39.05
CA TYR A 161 -11.72 -21.26 -40.06
C TYR A 161 -11.20 -21.44 -41.50
N CYS A 162 -9.87 -21.44 -41.69
CA CYS A 162 -9.25 -21.76 -42.99
C CYS A 162 -9.48 -23.22 -43.41
N ASN A 163 -9.90 -24.09 -42.49
CA ASN A 163 -10.24 -25.48 -42.76
C ASN A 163 -11.75 -25.60 -43.02
N LYS A 164 -12.13 -25.88 -44.27
CA LYS A 164 -13.52 -25.76 -44.79
C LYS A 164 -14.57 -26.63 -44.08
N ASP A 165 -14.18 -27.61 -43.27
CA ASP A 165 -15.08 -28.56 -42.63
C ASP A 165 -15.75 -28.04 -41.34
N ALA A 166 -15.33 -26.88 -40.80
CA ALA A 166 -15.82 -26.35 -39.51
C ALA A 166 -17.10 -25.49 -39.58
N ILE A 167 -17.62 -25.21 -40.77
CA ILE A 167 -18.67 -24.18 -41.00
C ILE A 167 -20.10 -24.66 -40.67
N ARG A 168 -20.33 -25.94 -40.37
CA ARG A 168 -21.68 -26.53 -40.45
C ARG A 168 -22.54 -26.55 -39.17
N SER A 169 -22.11 -26.00 -38.04
CA SER A 169 -22.90 -26.09 -36.80
C SER A 169 -23.49 -24.76 -36.34
N HIS A 170 -24.77 -24.56 -36.64
CA HIS A 170 -25.58 -23.40 -36.23
C HIS A 170 -25.91 -23.37 -34.72
N HIS A 171 -25.72 -24.47 -33.97
CA HIS A 171 -26.09 -24.53 -32.55
C HIS A 171 -25.06 -23.89 -31.59
N HIS A 172 -23.82 -23.61 -32.05
CA HIS A 172 -22.76 -23.01 -31.22
C HIS A 172 -22.64 -21.48 -31.36
N VAL A 173 -23.48 -20.82 -32.15
CA VAL A 173 -23.33 -19.38 -32.43
C VAL A 173 -23.51 -18.54 -31.17
N LYS A 174 -24.46 -18.90 -30.28
CA LYS A 174 -24.72 -18.15 -29.04
C LYS A 174 -23.54 -18.23 -28.06
N PHE A 175 -22.97 -19.42 -27.86
CA PHE A 175 -21.80 -19.61 -27.01
C PHE A 175 -20.57 -18.89 -27.57
N LYS A 176 -20.35 -18.97 -28.89
CA LYS A 176 -19.27 -18.22 -29.55
C LYS A 176 -19.40 -16.70 -29.38
N VAL A 177 -20.62 -16.16 -29.49
CA VAL A 177 -20.85 -14.72 -29.23
C VAL A 177 -20.55 -14.38 -27.77
N CYS A 178 -20.96 -15.22 -26.81
CA CYS A 178 -20.68 -15.03 -25.39
C CYS A 178 -19.18 -15.02 -25.07
N ILE A 179 -18.43 -15.97 -25.64
CA ILE A 179 -16.97 -16.07 -25.52
C ILE A 179 -16.28 -14.87 -26.15
N MET A 180 -16.70 -14.46 -27.35
CA MET A 180 -16.14 -13.28 -28.03
C MET A 180 -16.35 -12.00 -27.22
N LEU A 181 -17.54 -11.81 -26.64
CA LEU A 181 -17.82 -10.65 -25.79
C LEU A 181 -16.96 -10.67 -24.52
N GLY A 182 -16.82 -11.83 -23.87
CA GLY A 182 -15.97 -11.97 -22.69
C GLY A 182 -14.50 -11.68 -23.00
N MET A 183 -13.96 -12.22 -24.10
CA MET A 183 -12.58 -11.91 -24.53
C MET A 183 -12.36 -10.43 -24.87
N ILE A 184 -13.34 -9.76 -25.50
CA ILE A 184 -13.26 -8.31 -25.77
C ILE A 184 -13.24 -7.54 -24.45
N PHE A 185 -14.06 -7.94 -23.48
CA PHE A 185 -14.11 -7.32 -22.16
C PHE A 185 -12.78 -7.50 -21.42
N GLU A 186 -12.26 -8.73 -21.35
CA GLU A 186 -10.95 -9.04 -20.76
C GLU A 186 -9.82 -8.25 -21.45
N ALA A 187 -9.79 -8.21 -22.78
CA ALA A 187 -8.79 -7.44 -23.51
C ALA A 187 -8.85 -5.95 -23.17
N ALA A 188 -10.06 -5.38 -23.08
CA ALA A 188 -10.25 -3.97 -22.76
C ALA A 188 -9.74 -3.65 -21.35
N PHE A 189 -10.05 -4.48 -20.36
CA PHE A 189 -9.57 -4.28 -18.99
C PHE A 189 -8.08 -4.59 -18.85
N ALA A 190 -7.55 -5.64 -19.46
CA ALA A 190 -6.13 -5.97 -19.44
C ALA A 190 -5.30 -4.84 -20.09
N LEU A 191 -5.79 -4.26 -21.20
CA LEU A 191 -5.17 -3.10 -21.83
C LEU A 191 -5.28 -1.86 -20.93
N ALA A 192 -6.43 -1.63 -20.30
CA ALA A 192 -6.62 -0.51 -19.38
C ALA A 192 -5.68 -0.63 -18.17
N ILE A 193 -5.57 -1.81 -17.57
CA ILE A 193 -4.61 -2.15 -16.52
C ILE A 193 -3.20 -1.83 -17.02
N PHE A 194 -2.81 -2.36 -18.19
CA PHE A 194 -1.48 -2.12 -18.75
C PHE A 194 -1.19 -0.62 -18.95
N VAL A 195 -2.12 0.14 -19.52
CA VAL A 195 -1.95 1.59 -19.75
C VAL A 195 -1.88 2.33 -18.42
N LEU A 196 -2.82 2.10 -17.51
CA LEU A 196 -2.87 2.77 -16.21
C LEU A 196 -1.64 2.48 -15.36
N THR A 197 -1.11 1.25 -15.42
CA THR A 197 0.14 0.86 -14.74
C THR A 197 1.38 1.53 -15.35
N GLN A 198 1.35 1.93 -16.62
CA GLN A 198 2.48 2.58 -17.31
C GLN A 198 2.40 4.12 -17.30
N THR A 199 1.29 4.68 -16.84
CA THR A 199 1.08 6.11 -16.75
C THR A 199 1.09 6.57 -15.29
N GLU A 200 1.60 7.78 -15.04
CA GLU A 200 1.56 8.45 -13.74
C GLU A 200 0.94 9.83 -13.89
N ARG A 201 0.21 10.29 -12.87
CA ARG A 201 -0.39 11.62 -12.83
C ARG A 201 0.43 12.51 -11.90
N ASN A 202 1.11 13.50 -12.46
CA ASN A 202 1.84 14.48 -11.67
C ASN A 202 0.86 15.35 -10.84
N GLY A 203 1.36 16.03 -9.81
CA GLY A 203 0.57 16.93 -8.96
C GLY A 203 -0.13 18.10 -9.69
N SER A 204 0.28 18.40 -10.94
CA SER A 204 -0.38 19.37 -11.84
C SER A 204 -1.52 18.77 -12.69
N GLY A 205 -1.77 17.46 -12.56
CA GLY A 205 -2.77 16.72 -13.33
C GLY A 205 -2.31 16.27 -14.72
N THR A 206 -1.07 16.55 -15.13
CA THR A 206 -0.52 16.07 -16.40
C THR A 206 -0.14 14.60 -16.30
N VAL A 207 -0.53 13.80 -17.28
CA VAL A 207 -0.17 12.39 -17.38
C VAL A 207 1.18 12.24 -18.06
N SER A 208 2.11 11.56 -17.41
CA SER A 208 3.41 11.19 -17.99
C SER A 208 3.56 9.68 -18.04
N PHE A 209 4.22 9.17 -19.08
CA PHE A 209 4.59 7.76 -19.16
C PHE A 209 5.79 7.51 -18.27
N ARG A 210 5.68 6.48 -17.43
CA ARG A 210 6.79 6.01 -16.60
C ARG A 210 7.63 5.08 -17.46
N VAL A 211 8.76 5.57 -17.97
CA VAL A 211 9.75 4.71 -18.64
C VAL A 211 10.63 4.11 -17.55
N PRO A 212 10.53 2.81 -17.21
CA PRO A 212 11.35 2.22 -16.17
C PRO A 212 12.82 2.30 -16.58
N THR A 213 13.66 2.91 -15.75
CA THR A 213 15.11 2.91 -15.96
C THR A 213 15.73 1.56 -15.59
N THR A 214 15.07 0.78 -14.73
CA THR A 214 15.39 -0.61 -14.42
C THR A 214 14.10 -1.44 -14.26
N ILE A 215 14.20 -2.77 -14.39
CA ILE A 215 13.06 -3.71 -14.29
C ILE A 215 12.41 -3.69 -12.89
N ILE A 216 13.08 -3.09 -11.90
CA ILE A 216 12.69 -3.06 -10.48
C ILE A 216 12.96 -1.66 -9.88
N ASP A 217 12.71 -0.57 -10.63
CA ASP A 217 12.78 0.79 -10.08
C ASP A 217 11.40 1.25 -9.61
N ASP A 218 11.14 1.08 -8.32
CA ASP A 218 9.95 1.58 -7.62
C ASP A 218 10.18 2.99 -7.06
N GLN A 219 10.71 3.92 -7.85
CA GLN A 219 10.67 5.34 -7.47
C GLN A 219 9.24 5.87 -7.63
N LEU A 220 8.44 5.78 -6.56
CA LEU A 220 7.20 6.52 -6.39
C LEU A 220 7.52 8.02 -6.25
N ASP A 221 6.68 8.90 -6.80
CA ASP A 221 6.66 10.31 -6.39
C ASP A 221 6.08 10.42 -4.97
N ASP A 222 6.91 10.06 -4.00
CA ASP A 222 6.60 10.14 -2.58
C ASP A 222 6.40 11.58 -2.10
N GLN A 223 6.83 12.59 -2.86
CA GLN A 223 6.68 14.00 -2.50
C GLN A 223 5.24 14.48 -2.62
N ARG A 224 4.44 13.87 -3.52
CA ARG A 224 2.99 14.10 -3.55
C ARG A 224 2.34 13.83 -2.18
N TYR A 225 2.83 12.81 -1.48
CA TYR A 225 2.28 12.38 -0.19
C TYR A 225 3.00 13.05 0.98
N PHE A 226 4.32 13.04 1.00
CA PHE A 226 5.14 13.48 2.14
C PHE A 226 5.53 14.96 2.10
N GLY A 227 5.26 15.64 0.98
CA GLY A 227 5.50 17.07 0.82
C GLY A 227 4.84 17.89 1.93
N ASN A 228 5.68 18.54 2.74
CA ASN A 228 5.30 19.37 3.90
C ASN A 228 4.49 18.63 4.97
N VAL A 229 4.54 17.30 5.02
CA VAL A 229 3.90 16.52 6.08
C VAL A 229 4.86 16.36 7.25
N SER A 230 4.37 16.68 8.44
CA SER A 230 5.11 16.60 9.69
C SER A 230 4.40 15.73 10.72
N ILE A 231 5.19 15.19 11.65
CA ILE A 231 4.72 14.50 12.84
C ILE A 231 4.51 15.55 13.92
N PHE A 232 3.30 15.64 14.44
CA PHE A 232 2.92 16.53 15.52
C PHE A 232 2.69 15.75 16.80
N ALA A 233 2.91 16.40 17.94
CA ALA A 233 2.59 15.88 19.25
C ALA A 233 1.63 16.80 20.00
N SER A 234 0.66 16.22 20.70
CA SER A 234 -0.19 16.94 21.65
C SER A 234 -0.17 16.25 23.00
N HIS A 235 -0.16 17.04 24.08
CA HIS A 235 -0.25 16.54 25.44
C HIS A 235 -1.46 17.17 26.14
N VAL A 236 -2.41 16.34 26.58
CA VAL A 236 -3.69 16.83 27.11
C VAL A 236 -3.50 17.76 28.31
N TYR A 237 -2.70 17.32 29.29
CA TYR A 237 -2.49 18.11 30.51
C TYR A 237 -1.66 19.38 30.33
N PHE A 238 -0.79 19.45 29.32
CA PHE A 238 0.19 20.54 29.21
C PHE A 238 -0.17 21.55 28.13
N PHE A 239 -0.79 21.11 27.03
CA PHE A 239 -1.08 21.98 25.90
C PHE A 239 -2.56 22.34 25.80
N ASN A 240 -3.45 21.52 26.36
CA ASN A 240 -4.89 21.65 26.16
C ASN A 240 -5.66 22.25 27.33
N GLN A 241 -4.98 22.80 28.34
CA GLN A 241 -5.63 23.49 29.46
C GLN A 241 -6.47 24.68 28.96
N GLY A 242 -7.71 24.80 29.47
CA GLY A 242 -8.74 25.71 28.92
C GLY A 242 -8.44 27.22 29.02
N GLN A 243 -7.41 27.63 29.76
CA GLN A 243 -7.01 29.05 29.88
C GLN A 243 -5.93 29.48 28.88
N LEU A 244 -5.27 28.54 28.21
CA LEU A 244 -4.21 28.81 27.23
C LEU A 244 -4.74 29.43 25.92
N ASP A 245 -6.05 29.42 25.71
CA ASP A 245 -6.67 29.95 24.48
C ASP A 245 -8.16 30.22 24.72
N GLN A 246 -8.52 31.50 24.87
CA GLN A 246 -9.91 31.93 25.14
C GLN A 246 -10.87 31.64 23.97
N ASP A 247 -10.34 31.51 22.75
CA ASP A 247 -11.09 31.21 21.53
C ASP A 247 -11.17 29.71 21.23
N LYS A 248 -10.65 28.86 22.13
CA LYS A 248 -10.63 27.41 21.95
C LYS A 248 -12.04 26.85 22.09
N ASN A 249 -12.58 26.36 20.97
CA ASN A 249 -13.77 25.51 20.98
C ASN A 249 -13.38 24.09 21.41
N ASP A 250 -14.34 23.31 21.93
CA ASP A 250 -14.11 21.95 22.46
C ASP A 250 -13.52 20.97 21.43
N SER A 251 -13.52 21.31 20.14
CA SER A 251 -12.96 20.51 19.05
C SER A 251 -11.52 20.87 18.64
N VAL A 252 -10.94 21.92 19.24
CA VAL A 252 -9.62 22.42 18.86
C VAL A 252 -8.55 21.84 19.79
N VAL A 253 -7.46 21.35 19.23
CA VAL A 253 -6.32 20.75 19.94
C VAL A 253 -5.06 21.56 19.65
N ASN A 254 -4.25 21.79 20.68
CA ASN A 254 -2.95 22.43 20.56
C ASN A 254 -1.86 21.39 20.30
N TRP A 255 -1.04 21.67 19.29
CA TRP A 255 0.00 20.77 18.81
C TRP A 255 1.36 21.47 18.73
N ILE A 256 2.41 20.68 18.92
CA ILE A 256 3.79 21.03 18.60
C ILE A 256 4.27 20.18 17.43
N ARG A 257 5.03 20.77 16.51
CA ARG A 257 5.65 20.03 15.39
C ARG A 257 6.94 19.39 15.89
N LEU A 258 7.12 18.08 15.72
CA LEU A 258 8.37 17.41 16.09
C LEU A 258 9.36 17.36 14.91
N THR A 259 8.96 16.76 13.79
CA THR A 259 9.83 16.59 12.63
C THR A 259 9.01 16.43 11.35
N THR A 260 9.62 16.64 10.18
CA THR A 260 9.01 16.29 8.90
C THR A 260 9.25 14.83 8.56
N ILE A 261 8.34 14.20 7.81
CA ILE A 261 8.54 12.82 7.33
C ILE A 261 9.83 12.74 6.49
N ASN A 262 10.06 13.73 5.63
CA ASN A 262 11.27 13.80 4.81
C ASN A 262 12.56 13.89 5.64
N LYS A 263 12.59 14.68 6.73
CA LYS A 263 13.75 14.75 7.63
C LYS A 263 14.05 13.39 8.26
N LEU A 264 13.03 12.67 8.75
CA LEU A 264 13.19 11.32 9.30
C LEU A 264 13.71 10.31 8.27
N ARG A 265 13.18 10.34 7.04
CA ARG A 265 13.62 9.43 5.97
C ARG A 265 15.09 9.65 5.57
N SER A 266 15.54 10.90 5.62
CA SER A 266 16.92 11.29 5.30
C SER A 266 17.90 11.16 6.47
N SER A 267 17.43 10.87 7.68
CA SER A 267 18.29 10.85 8.86
C SER A 267 19.21 9.61 8.89
N PRO A 268 20.35 9.67 9.59
CA PRO A 268 21.19 8.51 9.81
C PRO A 268 20.39 7.36 10.44
N ASN A 269 20.55 6.15 9.92
CA ASN A 269 19.78 4.96 10.31
C ASN A 269 18.25 5.10 10.16
N LYS A 270 17.76 6.20 9.57
CA LYS A 270 16.33 6.53 9.46
C LYS A 270 15.61 6.61 10.81
N GLU A 271 16.36 7.02 11.83
CA GLU A 271 15.88 7.20 13.19
C GLU A 271 16.03 8.66 13.64
N LEU A 272 15.13 9.11 14.51
CA LEU A 272 15.23 10.39 15.21
C LEU A 272 14.75 10.22 16.64
N GLU A 273 15.44 10.81 17.60
CA GLU A 273 15.05 10.78 19.01
C GLU A 273 14.86 12.21 19.54
N PHE A 274 13.76 12.41 20.26
CA PHE A 274 13.38 13.66 20.88
C PHE A 274 13.22 13.46 22.39
N LYS A 275 13.57 14.48 23.16
CA LYS A 275 13.20 14.57 24.57
C LYS A 275 12.46 15.88 24.77
N ILE A 276 11.23 15.78 25.25
CA ILE A 276 10.43 16.93 25.65
C ILE A 276 10.42 16.98 27.17
N GLN A 277 10.91 18.08 27.71
CA GLN A 277 11.08 18.30 29.13
C GLN A 277 10.07 19.35 29.60
N PHE A 278 9.29 19.01 30.62
CA PHE A 278 8.20 19.84 31.13
C PHE A 278 8.35 20.04 32.64
N GLU A 279 8.08 21.24 33.13
CA GLU A 279 7.92 21.52 34.56
C GLU A 279 6.88 22.63 34.72
N GLU A 280 5.83 22.36 35.49
CA GLU A 280 4.84 23.36 35.87
C GLU A 280 5.23 23.98 37.21
N VAL A 281 5.45 25.29 37.22
CA VAL A 281 5.78 26.04 38.44
C VAL A 281 4.81 27.20 38.57
N ALA A 282 3.94 27.13 39.57
CA ALA A 282 2.82 28.06 39.76
C ALA A 282 1.93 28.12 38.49
N ASN A 283 1.96 29.22 37.74
CA ASN A 283 1.18 29.39 36.50
C ASN A 283 2.06 29.40 35.24
N VAL A 284 3.29 28.90 35.32
CA VAL A 284 4.20 28.84 34.17
C VAL A 284 4.59 27.40 33.91
N LEU A 285 4.22 26.91 32.72
CA LEU A 285 4.74 25.68 32.17
C LEU A 285 6.05 25.98 31.43
N LYS A 286 7.15 25.52 32.00
CA LYS A 286 8.46 25.52 31.33
C LYS A 286 8.53 24.30 30.42
N MET A 287 8.92 24.51 29.18
CA MET A 287 9.04 23.45 28.18
C MET A 287 10.36 23.56 27.42
N ALA A 288 11.09 22.46 27.30
CA ALA A 288 12.29 22.38 26.48
C ALA A 288 12.24 21.18 25.55
N ILE A 289 12.65 21.36 24.30
CA ILE A 289 12.72 20.29 23.30
C ILE A 289 14.18 20.06 22.94
N TRP A 290 14.60 18.81 23.09
CA TRP A 290 15.94 18.33 22.78
C TRP A 290 15.86 17.31 21.66
N GLU A 291 16.84 17.35 20.77
CA GLU A 291 17.01 16.38 19.68
C GLU A 291 18.31 15.61 19.92
N LYS A 292 18.26 14.28 19.77
CA LYS A 292 19.46 13.44 19.86
C LYS A 292 20.11 13.36 18.48
N LEU A 293 21.28 13.96 18.39
CA LEU A 293 22.19 13.84 17.25
C LEU A 293 23.29 12.83 17.66
N PRO A 294 24.61 13.14 17.72
CA PRO A 294 25.54 12.27 18.45
C PRO A 294 25.40 12.40 19.97
N SER A 295 24.78 13.49 20.44
CA SER A 295 24.43 13.73 21.84
C SER A 295 23.16 14.58 21.92
N TRP A 296 22.52 14.65 23.08
CA TRP A 296 21.34 15.47 23.31
C TRP A 296 21.65 16.95 23.15
N THR A 297 21.02 17.59 22.17
CA THR A 297 21.18 19.02 21.89
C THR A 297 19.87 19.75 22.18
N LEU A 298 19.92 20.82 22.98
CA LEU A 298 18.77 21.69 23.22
C LEU A 298 18.46 22.47 21.94
N VAL A 299 17.26 22.26 21.41
CA VAL A 299 16.82 22.93 20.18
C VAL A 299 16.11 24.23 20.54
N VAL A 300 15.09 24.16 21.40
CA VAL A 300 14.26 25.30 21.79
C VAL A 300 13.76 25.17 23.23
N CYS A 301 13.43 26.32 23.82
CA CYS A 301 12.88 26.41 25.17
C CYS A 301 11.84 27.52 25.27
N TYR A 302 10.77 27.25 26.01
CA TYR A 302 9.62 28.11 26.14
C TYR A 302 9.16 28.23 27.59
N ASN A 303 8.72 29.43 27.96
CA ASN A 303 7.84 29.65 29.10
C ASN A 303 6.42 29.87 28.56
N VAL A 304 5.49 28.99 28.93
CA VAL A 304 4.08 29.12 28.62
C VAL A 304 3.40 29.59 29.90
N ASP A 305 2.85 30.80 29.89
CA ASP A 305 1.97 31.22 30.97
C ASP A 305 0.63 30.49 30.77
N ILE A 306 0.15 29.75 31.77
CA ILE A 306 -1.10 28.99 31.65
C ILE A 306 -2.33 29.86 31.94
N SER A 307 -2.13 31.04 32.53
CA SER A 307 -3.19 31.98 32.90
C SER A 307 -3.53 32.99 31.81
N ILE A 308 -2.61 33.21 30.87
CA ILE A 308 -2.79 34.05 29.69
C ILE A 308 -2.25 33.32 28.45
N PRO A 309 -2.80 33.53 27.24
CA PRO A 309 -2.33 32.88 26.02
C PRO A 309 -0.98 33.46 25.53
N SER A 310 0.06 33.41 26.36
CA SER A 310 1.38 33.99 26.13
C SER A 310 2.46 32.92 26.22
N ILE A 311 3.25 32.80 25.16
CA ILE A 311 4.39 31.88 25.09
C ILE A 311 5.63 32.71 24.77
N GLN A 312 6.66 32.58 25.61
CA GLN A 312 7.90 33.33 25.46
C GLN A 312 9.06 32.40 25.16
N ASN A 313 9.88 32.77 24.17
CA ASN A 313 11.14 32.09 23.90
C ASN A 313 12.14 32.35 25.03
N VAL A 314 12.70 31.28 25.59
CA VAL A 314 13.78 31.34 26.57
C VAL A 314 15.08 31.01 25.86
N THR A 315 16.15 31.77 26.16
CA THR A 315 17.45 31.51 25.57
C THR A 315 17.97 30.14 25.98
N ASN A 316 18.62 29.44 25.05
CA ASN A 316 19.15 28.09 25.30
C ASN A 316 20.15 28.07 26.46
N THR A 317 20.90 29.16 26.68
CA THR A 317 21.85 29.29 27.80
C THR A 317 21.14 29.31 29.16
N THR A 318 20.02 30.02 29.28
CA THR A 318 19.23 30.06 30.52
C THR A 318 18.52 28.73 30.75
N CYS A 319 17.96 28.14 29.69
CA CYS A 319 17.20 26.90 29.79
C CYS A 319 18.07 25.67 30.11
N ALA A 320 19.32 25.64 29.62
CA ALA A 320 20.29 24.59 29.93
C ALA A 320 20.95 24.75 31.31
N ALA A 321 20.64 25.82 32.06
CA ALA A 321 21.16 26.00 33.41
C ALA A 321 20.60 24.93 34.37
N THR A 322 21.44 24.40 35.26
CA THR A 322 21.11 23.30 36.16
C THR A 322 19.98 23.58 37.15
N ASN A 323 19.68 24.86 37.39
CA ASN A 323 18.65 25.32 38.31
C ASN A 323 17.38 25.83 37.60
N TYR A 324 17.34 25.75 36.26
CA TYR A 324 16.17 26.22 35.53
C TYR A 324 14.99 25.24 35.67
N PHE A 325 15.26 23.93 35.61
CA PHE A 325 14.30 22.87 35.93
C PHE A 325 14.65 22.23 37.29
N ASN A 326 13.70 22.12 38.22
CA ASN A 326 13.94 21.50 39.54
C ASN A 326 13.47 20.04 39.59
N ASP A 327 12.23 19.77 39.16
CA ASP A 327 11.68 18.40 39.08
C ASP A 327 10.94 18.19 37.75
N PRO A 328 11.68 18.09 36.64
CA PRO A 328 11.07 18.00 35.33
C PRO A 328 10.52 16.60 35.03
N VAL A 329 9.38 16.57 34.34
CA VAL A 329 8.90 15.38 33.63
C VAL A 329 9.55 15.35 32.26
N ASN A 330 10.20 14.23 31.91
CA ASN A 330 10.84 14.06 30.60
C ASN A 330 10.11 13.00 29.78
N ALA A 331 9.56 13.39 28.63
CA ALA A 331 9.04 12.47 27.63
C ALA A 331 10.11 12.22 26.56
N PHE A 332 10.62 11.00 26.51
CA PHE A 332 11.51 10.53 25.45
C PHE A 332 10.68 9.90 24.35
N ILE A 333 10.96 10.26 23.09
CA ILE A 333 10.25 9.80 21.91
C ILE A 333 11.29 9.39 20.87
N LYS A 334 11.17 8.18 20.35
CA LYS A 334 12.00 7.68 19.25
C LYS A 334 11.12 7.37 18.05
N PHE A 335 11.55 7.81 16.87
CA PHE A 335 10.98 7.47 15.59
C PHE A 335 11.94 6.61 14.77
N ARG A 336 11.39 5.66 14.02
CA ARG A 336 12.12 4.87 13.04
C ARG A 336 11.28 4.68 11.79
N TYR A 337 11.84 5.02 10.63
CA TYR A 337 11.22 4.75 9.34
C TYR A 337 11.69 3.41 8.78
N GLU A 338 10.75 2.51 8.51
CA GLU A 338 10.97 1.23 7.83
C GLU A 338 10.70 1.41 6.33
N GLU A 339 11.66 1.04 5.50
CA GLU A 339 11.54 1.13 4.05
C GLU A 339 10.61 0.07 3.45
N PRO A 340 10.06 0.33 2.25
CA PRO A 340 9.35 -0.69 1.48
C PRO A 340 10.23 -1.93 1.24
N SER A 341 9.63 -3.12 1.41
CA SER A 341 10.25 -4.39 1.03
C SER A 341 10.19 -4.62 -0.49
N SER A 342 11.22 -5.25 -1.04
CA SER A 342 11.46 -5.31 -2.51
C SER A 342 10.65 -6.35 -3.29
N MET A 343 10.27 -7.49 -2.69
CA MET A 343 9.66 -8.61 -3.44
C MET A 343 8.15 -8.76 -3.19
N PHE A 344 7.71 -8.55 -1.95
CA PHE A 344 6.30 -8.49 -1.57
C PHE A 344 6.16 -7.16 -0.86
N LYS A 345 5.54 -6.17 -1.51
CA LYS A 345 5.52 -4.76 -1.08
C LYS A 345 4.63 -4.59 0.16
N LYS A 346 5.13 -5.05 1.31
CA LYS A 346 4.39 -5.04 2.57
C LYS A 346 4.02 -3.62 2.97
N ASN A 347 4.94 -2.66 2.76
CA ASN A 347 4.75 -1.25 3.11
C ASN A 347 5.12 -0.36 1.92
N VAL A 348 4.21 -0.11 0.97
CA VAL A 348 4.53 0.53 -0.34
C VAL A 348 5.23 1.89 -0.23
N LEU A 349 4.93 2.67 0.80
CA LEU A 349 5.58 3.96 1.09
C LEU A 349 6.30 3.96 2.44
N GLY A 350 6.68 2.77 2.91
CA GLY A 350 7.25 2.57 4.23
C GLY A 350 6.23 2.70 5.36
N GLU A 351 6.74 2.61 6.59
CA GLU A 351 6.00 2.75 7.84
C GLU A 351 6.85 3.50 8.86
N ILE A 352 6.23 4.31 9.72
CA ILE A 352 6.94 4.99 10.82
C ILE A 352 6.51 4.38 12.14
N TYR A 353 7.48 3.83 12.85
CA TYR A 353 7.28 3.35 14.21
C TYR A 353 7.72 4.41 15.21
N ALA A 354 7.01 4.46 16.33
CA ALA A 354 7.34 5.30 17.47
C ALA A 354 7.44 4.46 18.74
N ASN A 355 8.36 4.84 19.63
CA ASN A 355 8.35 4.39 21.02
C ASN A 355 8.47 5.61 21.92
N MET A 356 7.84 5.55 23.09
CA MET A 356 7.83 6.65 24.03
C MET A 356 8.02 6.13 25.45
N LYS A 357 8.81 6.86 26.24
CA LYS A 357 9.02 6.59 27.66
C LYS A 357 8.97 7.88 28.45
N LEU A 358 8.36 7.83 29.62
CA LEU A 358 8.29 8.94 30.56
C LEU A 358 9.29 8.72 31.68
N ASN A 359 10.12 9.71 31.96
CA ASN A 359 10.95 9.75 33.15
C ASN A 359 10.42 10.82 34.10
N GLN A 360 9.88 10.38 35.23
CA GLN A 360 9.43 11.23 36.32
C GLN A 360 10.12 10.77 37.61
N SER A 361 10.78 11.71 38.29
CA SER A 361 11.51 11.44 39.54
C SER A 361 12.51 10.27 39.44
N GLY A 362 13.15 10.10 38.27
CA GLY A 362 14.15 9.08 38.00
C GLY A 362 13.60 7.70 37.59
N GLN A 363 12.27 7.53 37.54
CA GLN A 363 11.64 6.30 37.07
C GLN A 363 11.28 6.39 35.59
N CYS A 364 11.92 5.56 34.77
CA CYS A 364 11.64 5.42 33.35
C CYS A 364 10.50 4.41 33.13
N THR A 365 9.32 4.90 32.77
CA THR A 365 8.12 4.10 32.53
C THR A 365 7.75 4.13 31.04
N PRO A 366 7.32 2.99 30.46
CA PRO A 366 6.87 2.95 29.08
C PRO A 366 5.54 3.69 28.93
N TYR A 367 5.39 4.39 27.82
CA TYR A 367 4.11 4.97 27.45
C TYR A 367 3.21 3.87 26.86
N SER A 368 2.19 3.43 27.59
CA SER A 368 1.33 2.31 27.17
C SER A 368 0.09 2.73 26.39
N ASP A 369 -0.37 3.97 26.55
CA ASP A 369 -1.66 4.42 26.02
C ASP A 369 -1.54 5.52 24.96
N TYR A 370 -0.69 5.28 23.96
CA TYR A 370 -0.55 6.17 22.80
C TYR A 370 -1.75 6.02 21.85
N ARG A 371 -2.20 7.14 21.27
CA ARG A 371 -3.25 7.19 20.25
C ARG A 371 -2.89 8.14 19.11
N SER A 372 -3.41 7.83 17.93
CA SER A 372 -3.12 8.53 16.69
C SER A 372 -4.30 9.31 16.12
N THR A 373 -5.48 9.31 16.76
CA THR A 373 -6.67 10.03 16.25
C THR A 373 -6.94 11.33 17.02
N ILE A 374 -7.57 12.30 16.36
CA ILE A 374 -7.89 13.62 16.95
C ILE A 374 -8.96 13.48 18.03
N GLU A 375 -9.97 12.63 17.81
CA GLU A 375 -11.05 12.40 18.75
C GLU A 375 -10.54 11.84 20.08
N GLU A 376 -9.45 11.06 20.03
CA GLU A 376 -8.78 10.53 21.22
C GLU A 376 -7.90 11.58 21.91
N SER A 377 -7.30 12.50 21.16
CA SER A 377 -6.60 13.68 21.72
C SER A 377 -7.51 14.61 22.53
N LEU A 378 -8.83 14.55 22.28
CA LEU A 378 -9.85 15.32 22.99
C LEU A 378 -10.36 14.64 24.27
N ARG A 379 -9.99 13.37 24.52
CA ARG A 379 -10.39 12.66 25.74
C ARG A 379 -9.33 12.83 26.82
N ASP A 380 -9.74 13.19 28.04
CA ASP A 380 -8.87 13.39 29.22
C ASP A 380 -8.09 12.14 29.71
N GLN A 381 -8.18 11.03 28.97
CA GLN A 381 -7.59 9.74 29.35
C GLN A 381 -6.24 9.47 28.68
N VAL A 382 -5.86 10.23 27.64
CA VAL A 382 -4.65 9.99 26.84
C VAL A 382 -3.66 11.13 27.06
N ASN A 383 -2.53 10.88 27.72
CA ASN A 383 -1.61 12.00 28.03
C ASN A 383 -0.88 12.52 26.78
N MET A 384 -0.60 11.70 25.76
CA MET A 384 0.18 12.07 24.58
C MET A 384 -0.35 11.41 23.31
N THR A 385 -0.54 12.23 22.28
CA THR A 385 -1.00 11.82 20.96
C THR A 385 -0.04 12.30 19.89
N LEU A 386 0.17 11.49 18.86
CA LEU A 386 0.99 11.85 17.70
C LEU A 386 0.15 11.68 16.44
N HIS A 387 0.25 12.65 15.55
CA HIS A 387 -0.58 12.69 14.34
C HIS A 387 0.19 13.32 13.19
N TYR A 388 -0.12 12.93 11.95
CA TYR A 388 0.46 13.53 10.76
C TYR A 388 -0.42 14.68 10.27
N TYR A 389 0.19 15.83 10.02
CA TYR A 389 -0.50 16.93 9.34
C TYR A 389 0.38 17.50 8.24
N ARG A 390 -0.26 18.01 7.19
CA ARG A 390 0.40 18.87 6.20
C ARG A 390 0.41 20.31 6.70
N ASN A 391 1.60 20.89 6.74
CA ASN A 391 1.80 22.25 7.19
C ASN A 391 1.35 23.23 6.09
N ASN A 392 0.76 24.35 6.50
CA ASN A 392 0.62 25.49 5.60
C ASN A 392 1.99 26.13 5.33
N LEU A 393 2.37 26.23 4.05
CA LEU A 393 3.66 26.78 3.61
C LEU A 393 3.94 28.18 4.17
N SER A 394 2.91 29.00 4.33
CA SER A 394 3.03 30.37 4.86
C SER A 394 3.39 30.44 6.34
N LEU A 395 3.27 29.32 7.06
CA LEU A 395 3.52 29.21 8.50
C LEU A 395 4.73 28.32 8.80
N LEU A 396 5.46 27.86 7.78
CA LEU A 396 6.60 26.98 7.94
C LEU A 396 7.67 27.65 8.79
N PRO A 397 7.94 27.13 10.00
CA PRO A 397 9.11 27.51 10.75
C PRO A 397 10.36 26.94 10.06
N SER A 398 11.54 27.52 10.32
CA SER A 398 12.81 26.81 10.12
C SER A 398 12.76 25.42 10.78
N ASP A 399 13.52 24.44 10.28
CA ASP A 399 13.52 23.06 10.80
C ASP A 399 13.83 22.92 12.30
N THR A 400 14.30 23.99 12.93
CA THR A 400 14.61 24.09 14.37
C THR A 400 13.42 24.52 15.23
N ASN A 401 12.37 25.07 14.64
CA ASN A 401 11.25 25.62 15.39
C ASN A 401 10.10 24.62 15.44
N HIS A 402 9.68 24.30 16.67
CA HIS A 402 8.63 23.32 16.98
C HIS A 402 7.25 23.97 17.20
N MET A 403 7.22 25.31 17.33
CA MET A 403 6.02 26.14 17.51
C MET A 403 5.77 27.02 16.28
N LYS A 404 4.52 27.44 16.09
CA LYS A 404 4.11 28.35 15.02
C LYS A 404 4.67 29.75 15.28
N HIS A 405 5.28 30.35 14.26
CA HIS A 405 5.79 31.72 14.30
C HIS A 405 5.20 32.51 13.13
N ASN A 406 4.56 33.64 13.41
CA ASN A 406 3.99 34.51 12.39
C ASN A 406 4.85 35.78 12.26
N GLY A 407 6.10 35.62 11.84
CA GLY A 407 7.08 36.71 11.78
C GLY A 407 7.56 37.15 13.17
N THR A 408 7.33 38.42 13.53
CA THR A 408 7.78 39.06 14.79
C THR A 408 6.88 38.81 16.00
N GLN A 409 5.83 38.00 15.86
CA GLN A 409 4.92 37.65 16.95
C GLN A 409 5.50 36.54 17.84
N ASP A 410 5.06 36.53 19.08
CA ASP A 410 5.36 35.48 20.05
C ASP A 410 4.95 34.09 19.50
N PRO A 411 5.69 33.03 19.86
CA PRO A 411 5.38 31.67 19.43
C PRO A 411 3.96 31.27 19.84
N THR A 412 3.29 30.48 19.01
CA THR A 412 1.95 29.94 19.29
C THR A 412 1.90 28.45 18.97
N PHE A 413 0.96 27.72 19.57
CA PHE A 413 0.71 26.33 19.19
C PHE A 413 0.12 26.25 17.78
N PHE A 414 0.37 25.13 17.10
CA PHE A 414 -0.39 24.77 15.92
C PHE A 414 -1.76 24.26 16.34
N ARG A 415 -2.81 24.64 15.61
CA ARG A 415 -4.19 24.18 15.85
C ARG A 415 -4.69 23.36 14.68
N ASN A 416 -5.53 22.36 14.93
CA ASN A 416 -6.18 21.50 13.91
C ASN A 416 -7.25 22.27 13.11
N ILE A 417 -6.86 23.41 12.54
CA ILE A 417 -7.68 24.30 11.71
C ILE A 417 -6.95 24.52 10.39
N LYS A 418 -7.72 24.67 9.30
CA LYS A 418 -7.16 24.75 7.93
C LYS A 418 -6.18 25.89 7.70
N SER A 419 -6.24 26.96 8.50
CA SER A 419 -5.26 28.05 8.42
C SER A 419 -3.86 27.61 8.84
N ASP A 420 -3.76 26.71 9.81
CA ASP A 420 -2.50 26.28 10.42
C ASP A 420 -1.99 25.00 9.76
N MET A 421 -2.85 23.98 9.66
CA MET A 421 -2.52 22.68 9.12
C MET A 421 -3.75 21.96 8.58
N THR A 422 -3.51 21.00 7.69
CA THR A 422 -4.55 20.15 7.11
C THR A 422 -4.29 18.70 7.47
N ASP A 423 -5.32 17.99 7.93
CA ASP A 423 -5.27 16.57 8.25
C ASP A 423 -4.86 15.76 7.01
N VAL A 424 -3.98 14.77 7.22
CA VAL A 424 -3.52 13.90 6.13
C VAL A 424 -4.66 13.08 5.51
N SER A 425 -5.69 12.73 6.27
CA SER A 425 -6.88 12.00 5.78
C SER A 425 -7.68 12.79 4.74
N GLU A 426 -7.64 14.13 4.79
CA GLU A 426 -8.32 14.98 3.79
C GLU A 426 -7.55 15.03 2.46
N ILE A 427 -6.22 14.96 2.53
CA ILE A 427 -5.30 15.27 1.40
C ILE A 427 -4.65 14.04 0.78
N TRP A 428 -4.48 12.95 1.53
CA TRP A 428 -3.95 11.70 1.01
C TRP A 428 -5.08 11.01 0.25
N ARG A 429 -5.07 11.27 -1.05
CA ARG A 429 -5.95 10.66 -2.04
C ARG A 429 -5.10 9.80 -2.96
N THR A 430 -5.44 8.53 -3.03
CA THR A 430 -4.65 7.52 -3.73
C THR A 430 -5.35 7.07 -5.01
N GLY A 431 -4.56 6.65 -5.99
CA GLY A 431 -5.11 6.10 -7.22
C GLY A 431 -5.68 7.15 -8.18
N TRP A 432 -6.00 6.68 -9.38
CA TRP A 432 -6.64 7.46 -10.44
C TRP A 432 -8.03 7.98 -10.06
N MET A 433 -8.73 7.30 -9.14
CA MET A 433 -10.04 7.70 -8.65
C MET A 433 -10.00 8.61 -7.41
N GLU A 434 -8.81 8.99 -6.93
CA GLU A 434 -8.65 9.81 -5.72
C GLU A 434 -9.36 9.18 -4.50
N CYS A 435 -9.20 7.86 -4.36
CA CYS A 435 -9.79 7.09 -3.26
C CYS A 435 -9.22 7.55 -1.91
N GLU A 436 -9.98 7.33 -0.85
CA GLU A 436 -9.53 7.61 0.52
C GLU A 436 -8.30 6.78 0.86
N ALA A 437 -7.28 7.43 1.43
CA ALA A 437 -6.12 6.72 1.96
C ALA A 437 -6.53 5.79 3.10
N THR A 438 -6.07 4.55 3.03
CA THR A 438 -6.35 3.51 4.04
C THR A 438 -5.20 3.34 5.04
N GLY A 439 -4.12 4.12 4.90
CA GLY A 439 -2.95 4.07 5.76
C GLY A 439 -3.15 4.70 7.14
N GLN A 440 -2.05 4.81 7.88
CA GLN A 440 -2.04 5.33 9.24
C GLN A 440 -1.99 6.87 9.27
N VAL A 441 -2.84 7.48 10.09
CA VAL A 441 -2.85 8.94 10.33
C VAL A 441 -1.82 9.40 11.38
N GLY A 442 -1.04 8.48 11.95
CA GLY A 442 0.06 8.77 12.86
C GLY A 442 1.04 7.59 12.97
N PRO A 443 2.17 7.75 13.68
CA PRO A 443 3.15 6.68 13.88
C PRO A 443 2.57 5.44 14.57
N VAL A 444 3.12 4.26 14.28
CA VAL A 444 2.72 3.00 14.92
C VAL A 444 3.55 2.78 16.18
N LEU A 445 2.90 2.52 17.33
CA LEU A 445 3.62 2.26 18.57
C LEU A 445 4.35 0.90 18.52
N ASP A 446 5.67 0.92 18.71
CA ASP A 446 6.51 -0.27 18.88
C ASP A 446 7.30 -0.18 20.20
N GLN A 447 6.75 -0.78 21.26
CA GLN A 447 7.37 -0.81 22.58
C GLN A 447 8.68 -1.62 22.63
N ARG A 448 8.95 -2.46 21.62
CA ARG A 448 10.18 -3.27 21.55
C ARG A 448 11.36 -2.47 21.02
N MET A 449 11.12 -1.32 20.40
CA MET A 449 12.18 -0.45 19.93
C MET A 449 12.98 0.09 21.11
N GLU A 450 14.30 -0.03 21.07
CA GLU A 450 15.16 0.42 22.17
C GLU A 450 15.08 1.94 22.33
N LEU A 451 14.74 2.37 23.55
CA LEU A 451 14.66 3.76 23.95
C LEU A 451 15.19 3.89 25.37
N ASP A 452 16.24 4.68 25.56
CA ASP A 452 16.82 4.96 26.86
C ASP A 452 16.25 6.28 27.43
N CYS A 453 15.99 6.32 28.73
CA CYS A 453 15.62 7.53 29.45
C CYS A 453 16.84 8.29 29.99
N SER A 454 18.06 7.90 29.62
CA SER A 454 19.29 8.56 30.01
C SER A 454 19.62 9.76 29.11
N MET A 455 20.30 10.74 29.72
CA MET A 455 20.83 11.93 29.04
C MET A 455 22.25 11.70 28.47
N THR A 456 22.78 10.49 28.59
CA THR A 456 24.17 10.14 28.25
C THR A 456 24.32 9.55 26.87
#